data_AF-A0A1Y1MPN5-F1
#
_entry.id   AF-A0A1Y1MPN5-F1
#
_cell.length_a   1.000
_cell.length_b   1.000
_cell.length_c   1.000
_cell.angle_alpha   90.00
_cell.angle_beta   90.00
_cell.angle_gamma   90.00
#
_symmetry.space_group_name_H-M   'P 1'
#
loop_
_entity.id
_entity.type
_entity.pdbx_description
1 polymer ?
#
loop_
_entity_poly.entity_id
_entity_poly.type
_entity_poly.pdbx_seq_one_letter_code
_entity_poly.pdbx_strand_id
1 'polypeptide(L)'
;AGQSATSLLKLSTTNNRDGSGDDESVTPGNLQRTLTTPSISSSRLAKDPELTNAPGYRAAEAFIRPTPTVVAGNMLSTGFDLRKCTYKLKISAPKPASDEAPTVVFLPEYHFPKDQCEVAVSAGKWELSSDDSEGPVLQRLKWWHPEGEQTLDVQGIVRRHNVPEGSAEEAGYLEQCQQGYGFNFGNCTVM
;
A
#
# COMPACT_ATOMS: atom_id res chain seq x y z
N ALA A 1 -13.59 50.34 -31.14
CA ALA A 1 -13.69 48.91 -30.83
C ALA A 1 -14.27 48.21 -32.05
N GLY A 2 -13.55 47.51 -32.94
CA GLY A 2 -12.22 46.92 -32.84
C GLY A 2 -12.33 45.42 -32.55
N GLN A 3 -12.81 44.62 -33.51
CA GLN A 3 -12.70 43.15 -33.47
C GLN A 3 -12.34 42.63 -34.87
N SER A 4 -11.02 42.63 -35.13
CA SER A 4 -10.32 41.76 -36.07
C SER A 4 -9.52 40.78 -35.18
N ALA A 5 -9.16 39.55 -35.51
CA ALA A 5 -9.09 38.81 -36.77
C ALA A 5 -9.08 37.30 -36.39
N THR A 6 -9.82 36.43 -37.08
CA THR A 6 -9.36 35.49 -38.13
C THR A 6 -8.30 34.46 -37.74
N SER A 7 -8.51 33.26 -38.30
CA SER A 7 -7.52 32.27 -38.75
C SER A 7 -7.30 31.08 -37.77
N LEU A 8 -7.14 29.84 -38.22
CA LEU A 8 -6.70 29.37 -39.53
C LEU A 8 -7.19 27.92 -39.75
N LEU A 9 -7.44 27.63 -41.02
CA LEU A 9 -7.83 26.34 -41.58
C LEU A 9 -6.79 25.24 -41.38
N LYS A 10 -7.30 24.01 -41.51
CA LYS A 10 -6.81 22.91 -42.37
C LYS A 10 -5.93 21.80 -41.78
N LEU A 11 -6.52 20.62 -41.93
CA LEU A 11 -5.96 19.38 -42.50
C LEU A 11 -5.21 18.45 -41.55
N SER A 12 -5.92 17.40 -41.14
CA SER A 12 -5.35 16.06 -41.07
C SER A 12 -6.23 15.10 -41.86
N THR A 13 -5.80 14.89 -43.10
CA THR A 13 -5.68 13.58 -43.75
C THR A 13 -6.75 12.54 -43.43
N THR A 14 -7.63 12.38 -44.41
CA THR A 14 -8.29 11.13 -44.77
C THR A 14 -7.33 9.94 -44.74
N ASN A 15 -7.66 8.91 -43.94
CA ASN A 15 -7.56 7.50 -44.35
C ASN A 15 -8.24 6.58 -43.32
N ASN A 16 -9.51 6.27 -43.54
CA ASN A 16 -9.99 4.91 -43.83
C ASN A 16 -11.51 4.91 -43.94
N ARG A 17 -12.01 4.72 -45.17
CA ARG A 17 -13.26 4.00 -45.43
C ARG A 17 -13.06 2.60 -44.82
N ASP A 18 -13.92 2.09 -43.95
CA ASP A 18 -15.28 1.67 -44.29
C ASP A 18 -16.13 1.68 -43.01
N GLY A 19 -17.17 2.50 -43.01
CA GLY A 19 -18.11 2.63 -41.90
C GLY A 19 -19.36 3.26 -42.47
N SER A 20 -20.26 2.41 -42.96
CA SER A 20 -21.58 2.78 -43.43
C SER A 20 -22.26 3.70 -42.41
N GLY A 21 -22.85 4.78 -42.93
CA GLY A 21 -23.47 5.85 -42.16
C GLY A 21 -24.85 5.44 -41.65
N ASP A 22 -24.90 4.87 -40.45
CA ASP A 22 -26.15 4.51 -39.79
C ASP A 22 -26.22 4.91 -38.30
N ASP A 23 -25.31 5.77 -37.82
CA ASP A 23 -25.30 6.24 -36.43
C ASP A 23 -26.15 7.49 -36.17
N GLU A 24 -26.59 8.22 -37.20
CA GLU A 24 -27.41 9.45 -37.03
C GLU A 24 -28.93 9.17 -37.06
N SER A 25 -29.36 7.95 -37.42
CA SER A 25 -30.78 7.60 -37.50
C SER A 25 -31.16 6.52 -36.47
N VAL A 26 -32.10 6.85 -35.58
CA VAL A 26 -32.62 5.91 -34.60
C VAL A 26 -33.57 4.94 -35.29
N THR A 27 -33.08 3.75 -35.62
CA THR A 27 -33.91 2.64 -36.11
C THR A 27 -34.27 1.71 -34.95
N PRO A 28 -35.42 1.00 -35.01
CA PRO A 28 -35.78 0.02 -33.99
C PRO A 28 -34.73 -1.11 -33.85
N GLY A 29 -33.94 -1.37 -34.89
CA GLY A 29 -32.82 -2.30 -34.84
C GLY A 29 -31.67 -1.83 -33.94
N ASN A 30 -31.31 -0.53 -33.99
CA ASN A 30 -30.28 0.06 -33.15
C ASN A 30 -30.70 0.05 -31.67
N LEU A 31 -31.97 0.38 -31.40
CA LEU A 31 -32.53 0.34 -30.04
C LEU A 31 -32.57 -1.09 -29.46
N GLN A 32 -32.98 -2.08 -30.26
CA GLN A 32 -33.00 -3.46 -29.81
C GLN A 32 -31.59 -4.00 -29.53
N ARG A 33 -30.58 -3.60 -30.33
CA ARG A 33 -29.18 -3.95 -30.08
C ARG A 33 -28.67 -3.37 -28.76
N THR A 34 -28.99 -2.12 -28.43
CA THR A 34 -28.60 -1.49 -27.15
C THR A 34 -29.39 -2.05 -25.95
N LEU A 35 -30.65 -2.43 -26.15
CA LEU A 35 -31.49 -3.09 -25.14
C LEU A 35 -31.16 -4.57 -24.92
N THR A 36 -30.28 -5.15 -25.75
CA THR A 36 -29.81 -6.51 -25.52
C THR A 36 -28.77 -6.43 -24.41
N THR A 37 -29.21 -6.62 -23.17
CA THR A 37 -28.30 -6.70 -22.01
C THR A 37 -27.19 -7.68 -22.36
N PRO A 38 -25.91 -7.27 -22.40
CA PRO A 38 -24.84 -8.24 -22.56
C PRO A 38 -24.99 -9.21 -21.40
N SER A 39 -25.23 -10.49 -21.71
CA SER A 39 -25.38 -11.51 -20.68
C SER A 39 -24.05 -11.61 -19.97
N ILE A 40 -23.92 -10.95 -18.82
CA ILE A 40 -22.76 -11.06 -17.94
C ILE A 40 -22.87 -12.41 -17.25
N SER A 41 -22.63 -13.47 -18.03
CA SER A 41 -22.56 -14.81 -17.50
C SER A 41 -21.26 -14.89 -16.72
N SER A 42 -21.35 -14.81 -15.40
CA SER A 42 -20.25 -15.16 -14.50
C SER A 42 -20.08 -16.68 -14.51
N SER A 43 -19.73 -17.24 -15.68
CA SER A 43 -19.02 -18.51 -15.67
C SER A 43 -17.71 -18.18 -14.97
N ARG A 44 -17.63 -18.50 -13.67
CA ARG A 44 -16.37 -18.53 -12.95
C ARG A 44 -15.42 -19.30 -13.86
N LEU A 45 -14.48 -18.61 -14.48
CA LEU A 45 -13.34 -19.26 -15.10
C LEU A 45 -12.77 -20.08 -13.98
N ALA A 46 -12.94 -21.40 -14.06
CA ALA A 46 -12.24 -22.38 -13.24
C ALA A 46 -10.75 -22.37 -13.62
N LYS A 47 -10.17 -21.16 -13.70
CA LYS A 47 -8.75 -20.93 -13.66
C LYS A 47 -8.44 -20.96 -12.18
N ASP A 48 -8.10 -22.17 -11.77
CA ASP A 48 -7.39 -22.50 -10.56
C ASP A 48 -6.70 -21.27 -9.91
N PRO A 49 -7.12 -20.86 -8.71
CA PRO A 49 -6.55 -19.70 -8.04
C PRO A 49 -5.08 -19.91 -7.63
N GLU A 50 -4.49 -21.09 -7.79
CA GLU A 50 -3.07 -21.31 -7.50
C GLU A 50 -2.13 -20.76 -8.58
N LEU A 51 -2.63 -20.43 -9.79
CA LEU A 51 -1.80 -19.89 -10.89
C LEU A 51 -1.90 -18.38 -11.11
N THR A 52 -2.64 -17.68 -10.24
CA THR A 52 -2.48 -16.23 -10.12
C THR A 52 -2.02 -15.97 -8.70
N ASN A 53 -0.78 -15.55 -8.52
CA ASN A 53 -0.20 -15.22 -7.22
C ASN A 53 -0.82 -13.93 -6.60
N ALA A 54 -2.13 -13.68 -6.80
CA ALA A 54 -2.90 -12.56 -6.27
C ALA A 54 -4.43 -12.61 -6.53
N PRO A 55 -5.23 -13.48 -5.88
CA PRO A 55 -6.65 -13.22 -5.66
C PRO A 55 -6.83 -12.78 -4.20
N GLY A 56 -6.89 -11.47 -3.94
CA GLY A 56 -7.37 -10.89 -2.66
C GLY A 56 -6.37 -10.78 -1.49
N TYR A 57 -5.21 -11.44 -1.53
CA TYR A 57 -4.27 -11.45 -0.40
C TYR A 57 -3.39 -10.20 -0.22
N ARG A 58 -3.39 -9.25 -1.17
CA ARG A 58 -2.73 -7.94 -0.97
C ARG A 58 -3.31 -7.14 0.21
N ALA A 59 -4.45 -7.54 0.77
CA ALA A 59 -5.03 -6.92 1.95
C ALA A 59 -4.50 -7.48 3.29
N ALA A 60 -3.93 -8.69 3.32
CA ALA A 60 -3.57 -9.34 4.58
C ALA A 60 -2.45 -8.59 5.33
N GLU A 61 -1.42 -8.13 4.61
CA GLU A 61 -0.35 -7.29 5.15
C GLU A 61 -0.88 -5.95 5.70
N ALA A 62 -1.86 -5.37 5.03
CA ALA A 62 -2.46 -4.11 5.43
C ALA A 62 -3.37 -4.27 6.67
N PHE A 63 -3.84 -5.47 6.97
CA PHE A 63 -4.72 -5.74 8.11
C PHE A 63 -3.93 -6.00 9.40
N ILE A 64 -2.78 -6.68 9.29
CA ILE A 64 -1.97 -7.10 10.45
C ILE A 64 -1.11 -5.91 10.93
N ARG A 65 -1.69 -4.95 11.65
CA ARG A 65 -0.99 -3.72 12.08
C ARG A 65 -0.65 -3.72 13.57
N PRO A 66 0.43 -3.01 13.96
CA PRO A 66 0.69 -2.72 15.36
C PRO A 66 -0.40 -1.83 15.93
N THR A 67 -0.88 -2.17 17.12
CA THR A 67 -1.94 -1.43 17.80
C THR A 67 -1.68 -1.33 19.30
N PRO A 68 -1.90 -0.16 19.91
CA PRO A 68 -1.84 -0.02 21.36
C PRO A 68 -3.06 -0.69 21.98
N THR A 69 -2.85 -1.71 22.82
CA THR A 69 -3.93 -2.42 23.53
C THR A 69 -4.30 -1.70 24.82
N VAL A 70 -3.29 -1.24 25.56
CA VAL A 70 -3.45 -0.52 26.82
C VAL A 70 -2.47 0.63 26.84
N VAL A 71 -2.91 1.83 27.25
CA VAL A 71 -2.04 3.00 27.38
C VAL A 71 -2.18 3.57 28.79
N ALA A 72 -1.06 3.69 29.49
CA ALA A 72 -0.99 4.29 30.82
C ALA A 72 -0.93 5.83 30.71
N GLY A 73 -2.04 6.46 30.34
CA GLY A 73 -2.14 7.92 30.16
C GLY A 73 -3.08 8.30 29.04
N ASN A 74 -2.84 9.46 28.42
CA ASN A 74 -3.61 9.94 27.28
C ASN A 74 -2.82 9.74 25.98
N MET A 75 -3.46 9.18 24.95
CA MET A 75 -2.85 9.02 23.64
C MET A 75 -2.98 10.31 22.82
N LEU A 76 -1.83 10.90 22.45
CA LEU A 76 -1.79 12.12 21.63
C LEU A 76 -1.83 11.79 20.14
N SER A 77 -1.03 10.80 19.72
CA SER A 77 -0.93 10.41 18.31
C SER A 77 -0.45 8.96 18.21
N THR A 78 -1.01 8.23 17.25
CA THR A 78 -0.52 6.91 16.84
C THR A 78 -0.45 6.85 15.32
N GLY A 79 0.54 6.16 14.78
CA GLY A 79 0.70 6.01 13.34
C GLY A 79 1.58 4.83 13.00
N PHE A 80 1.24 4.16 11.90
CA PHE A 80 2.04 3.09 11.34
C PHE A 80 2.33 3.39 9.88
N ASP A 81 3.61 3.55 9.54
CA ASP A 81 4.07 3.68 8.17
C ASP A 81 4.43 2.30 7.63
N LEU A 82 3.54 1.76 6.79
CA LEU A 82 3.72 0.47 6.11
C LEU A 82 4.97 0.45 5.23
N ARG A 83 5.33 1.56 4.58
CA ARG A 83 6.47 1.59 3.65
C ARG A 83 7.80 1.50 4.39
N LYS A 84 7.85 2.03 5.61
CA LYS A 84 9.05 2.02 6.46
C LYS A 84 8.98 0.99 7.58
N CYS A 85 7.90 0.21 7.66
CA CYS A 85 7.58 -0.65 8.80
C CYS A 85 7.85 0.04 10.14
N THR A 86 7.44 1.31 10.27
CA THR A 86 7.74 2.13 11.46
C THR A 86 6.45 2.48 12.18
N TYR A 87 6.35 2.09 13.45
CA TYR A 87 5.25 2.45 14.34
C TYR A 87 5.67 3.60 15.26
N LYS A 88 4.81 4.60 15.39
CA LYS A 88 5.03 5.78 16.24
C LYS A 88 3.85 5.95 17.19
N LEU A 89 4.15 6.07 18.47
CA LEU A 89 3.18 6.32 19.53
C LEU A 89 3.65 7.51 20.37
N LYS A 90 2.80 8.52 20.49
CA LYS A 90 2.98 9.67 21.38
C LYS A 90 1.90 9.65 22.45
N ILE A 91 2.33 9.75 23.69
CA ILE A 91 1.43 9.74 24.85
C ILE A 91 1.77 10.91 25.78
N SER A 92 0.77 11.37 26.52
CA SER A 92 0.91 12.29 27.62
C SER A 92 0.44 11.59 28.89
N ALA A 93 1.38 11.31 29.78
CA ALA A 93 1.13 10.58 31.00
C ALA A 93 1.03 11.55 32.17
N PRO A 94 -0.13 11.71 32.82
CA PRO A 94 -0.24 12.58 33.99
C PRO A 94 0.46 12.01 35.23
N LYS A 95 0.79 10.71 35.21
CA LYS A 95 1.48 9.97 36.27
C LYS A 95 2.42 8.95 35.62
N PRO A 96 3.50 8.54 36.31
CA PRO A 96 4.36 7.46 35.82
C PRO A 96 3.58 6.14 35.72
N ALA A 97 3.93 5.32 34.73
CA ALA A 97 3.37 3.98 34.58
C ALA A 97 3.78 3.09 35.76
N SER A 98 2.78 2.49 36.43
CA SER A 98 3.02 1.56 37.53
C SER A 98 3.50 0.20 37.01
N ASP A 99 4.19 -0.57 37.85
CA ASP A 99 4.71 -1.89 37.48
C ASP A 99 3.60 -2.85 37.01
N GLU A 100 2.44 -2.79 37.70
CA GLU A 100 1.24 -3.59 37.40
C GLU A 100 0.46 -3.09 36.17
N ALA A 101 0.67 -1.85 35.73
CA ALA A 101 -0.12 -1.20 34.68
C ALA A 101 0.77 -0.47 33.65
N PRO A 102 1.64 -1.19 32.91
CA PRO A 102 2.40 -0.61 31.81
C PRO A 102 1.52 -0.31 30.60
N THR A 103 2.06 0.53 29.70
CA THR A 103 1.52 0.66 28.35
C THR A 103 1.83 -0.63 27.57
N VAL A 104 0.80 -1.25 26.98
CA VAL A 104 0.93 -2.50 26.22
C VAL A 104 0.56 -2.25 24.76
N VAL A 105 1.49 -2.54 23.86
CA VAL A 105 1.33 -2.42 22.41
C VAL A 105 1.42 -3.80 21.79
N PHE A 106 0.40 -4.18 21.04
CA PHE A 106 0.46 -5.35 20.17
C PHE A 106 1.38 -5.05 18.99
N LEU A 107 2.39 -5.89 18.79
CA LEU A 107 3.35 -5.78 17.68
C LEU A 107 3.31 -7.08 16.88
N PRO A 108 2.77 -7.07 15.65
CA PRO A 108 2.76 -8.25 14.82
C PRO A 108 4.17 -8.70 14.43
N GLU A 109 4.46 -9.98 14.63
CA GLU A 109 5.75 -10.59 14.25
C GLU A 109 6.04 -10.47 12.74
N TYR A 110 4.98 -10.43 11.92
CA TYR A 110 5.09 -10.22 10.48
C TYR A 110 5.86 -8.93 10.12
N HIS A 111 5.59 -7.83 10.83
CA HIS A 111 6.25 -6.54 10.63
C HIS A 111 7.46 -6.34 11.54
N PHE A 112 7.42 -6.91 12.75
CA PHE A 112 8.41 -6.71 13.80
C PHE A 112 8.90 -8.04 14.37
N PRO A 113 9.79 -8.77 13.67
CA PRO A 113 10.40 -9.97 14.22
C PRO A 113 11.28 -9.62 15.42
N LYS A 114 11.28 -10.44 16.46
CA LYS A 114 11.99 -10.19 17.74
C LYS A 114 13.48 -9.89 17.56
N ASP A 115 14.13 -10.62 16.67
CA ASP A 115 15.57 -10.50 16.41
C ASP A 115 15.93 -9.32 15.50
N GLN A 116 14.94 -8.73 14.84
CA GLN A 116 15.11 -7.73 13.78
C GLN A 116 14.13 -6.55 13.95
N CYS A 117 13.88 -6.17 15.20
CA CYS A 117 13.13 -4.96 15.53
C CYS A 117 13.96 -4.06 16.43
N GLU A 118 13.95 -2.76 16.14
CA GLU A 118 14.57 -1.75 16.98
C GLU A 118 13.46 -0.96 17.68
N VAL A 119 13.55 -0.85 19.01
CA VAL A 119 12.61 -0.10 19.83
C VAL A 119 13.36 1.10 20.43
N ALA A 120 12.94 2.29 20.05
CA ALA A 120 13.41 3.54 20.62
C ALA A 120 12.30 4.14 21.49
N VAL A 121 12.61 4.38 22.77
CA VAL A 121 11.70 5.07 23.70
C VAL A 121 12.37 6.34 24.19
N SER A 122 11.58 7.41 24.34
CA SER A 122 12.05 8.68 24.88
C SER A 122 12.51 8.55 26.33
N ALA A 123 11.81 7.73 27.12
CA ALA A 123 12.15 7.45 28.51
C ALA A 123 11.55 6.12 28.97
N GLY A 124 12.08 5.62 30.09
CA GLY A 124 11.58 4.44 30.77
C GLY A 124 12.18 3.13 30.27
N LYS A 125 11.56 2.01 30.67
CA LYS A 125 11.96 0.65 30.33
C LYS A 125 10.92 0.04 29.40
N TRP A 126 11.33 -0.78 28.46
CA TRP A 126 10.43 -1.59 27.66
C TRP A 126 10.85 -3.06 27.69
N GLU A 127 9.89 -3.96 27.52
CA GLU A 127 10.11 -5.40 27.40
C GLU A 127 9.21 -5.98 26.31
N LEU A 128 9.76 -6.90 25.52
CA LEU A 128 9.02 -7.62 24.50
C LEU A 128 8.65 -9.00 25.06
N SER A 129 7.35 -9.29 25.12
CA SER A 129 6.83 -10.59 25.56
C SER A 129 6.04 -11.24 24.44
N SER A 130 6.03 -12.56 24.41
CA SER A 130 5.13 -13.33 23.54
C SER A 130 4.21 -14.14 24.40
N ASP A 131 2.92 -13.92 24.22
CA ASP A 131 1.89 -14.59 24.99
C ASP A 131 1.27 -15.69 24.12
N ASP A 132 1.26 -16.91 24.67
CA ASP A 132 0.70 -18.13 24.07
C ASP A 132 -0.61 -18.56 24.77
N SER A 133 -1.15 -17.72 25.66
CA SER A 133 -2.37 -18.06 26.40
C SER A 133 -3.61 -17.92 25.51
N GLU A 134 -4.08 -19.07 25.03
CA GLU A 134 -5.40 -19.27 24.41
C GLU A 134 -5.59 -18.62 23.03
N GLY A 135 -4.63 -18.81 22.11
CA GLY A 135 -4.79 -18.36 20.73
C GLY A 135 -3.53 -18.44 19.88
N PRO A 136 -3.51 -17.78 18.70
CA PRO A 136 -2.27 -17.59 17.95
C PRO A 136 -1.27 -16.78 18.77
N VAL A 137 0.01 -17.12 18.71
CA VAL A 137 1.09 -16.43 19.43
C VAL A 137 1.07 -14.93 19.12
N LEU A 138 0.80 -14.10 20.13
CA LEU A 138 0.78 -12.64 19.97
C LEU A 138 1.99 -12.03 20.66
N GLN A 139 2.76 -11.25 19.91
CA GLN A 139 3.85 -10.46 20.46
C GLN A 139 3.32 -9.12 20.99
N ARG A 140 3.70 -8.80 22.23
CA ARG A 140 3.29 -7.61 22.95
C ARG A 140 4.52 -6.90 23.53
N LEU A 141 4.60 -5.60 23.27
CA LEU A 141 5.58 -4.73 23.89
C LEU A 141 4.96 -4.07 25.11
N LYS A 142 5.59 -4.26 26.27
CA LYS A 142 5.26 -3.55 27.51
C LYS A 142 6.22 -2.38 27.69
N TRP A 143 5.70 -1.22 28.04
CA TRP A 143 6.47 0.00 28.21
C TRP A 143 6.08 0.71 29.51
N TRP A 144 7.06 0.86 30.39
CA TRP A 144 6.98 1.61 31.65
C TRP A 144 7.67 2.96 31.45
N HIS A 145 6.90 4.04 31.42
CA HIS A 145 7.40 5.39 31.17
C HIS A 145 7.13 6.32 32.37
N PRO A 146 7.93 7.39 32.55
CA PRO A 146 7.67 8.41 33.56
C PRO A 146 6.47 9.29 33.17
N GLU A 147 6.12 10.23 34.06
CA GLU A 147 5.14 11.28 33.76
C GLU A 147 5.61 12.23 32.64
N GLY A 148 4.67 12.95 32.04
CA GLY A 148 4.91 13.90 30.96
C GLY A 148 4.65 13.35 29.56
N GLU A 149 5.13 14.08 28.55
CA GLU A 149 5.02 13.67 27.14
C GLU A 149 6.13 12.70 26.78
N GLN A 150 5.75 11.54 26.26
CA GLN A 150 6.67 10.46 25.93
C GLN A 150 6.39 9.94 24.53
N THR A 151 7.46 9.52 23.86
CA THR A 151 7.39 8.98 22.50
C THR A 151 7.99 7.58 22.46
N LEU A 152 7.36 6.70 21.70
CA LEU A 152 7.81 5.35 21.41
C LEU A 152 7.81 5.17 19.89
N ASP A 153 8.96 4.83 19.35
CA ASP A 153 9.18 4.53 17.94
C ASP A 153 9.67 3.07 17.84
N VAL A 154 9.00 2.27 17.02
CA VAL A 154 9.41 0.90 16.73
C VAL A 154 9.72 0.79 15.25
N GLN A 155 10.93 0.38 14.91
CA GLN A 155 11.37 0.12 13.54
C GLN A 155 11.42 -1.38 13.30
N GLY A 156 10.67 -1.84 12.31
CA GLY A 156 10.68 -3.21 11.83
C GLY A 156 11.48 -3.37 10.54
N ILE A 157 11.42 -4.57 9.97
CA ILE A 157 12.08 -4.87 8.70
C ILE A 157 11.26 -4.29 7.56
N VAL A 158 11.86 -3.39 6.77
CA VAL A 158 11.29 -2.98 5.48
C VAL A 158 11.47 -4.13 4.49
N ARG A 159 10.46 -4.99 4.38
CA ARG A 159 10.42 -6.00 3.34
C ARG A 159 10.15 -5.31 2.01
N ARG A 160 10.92 -5.65 0.97
CA ARG A 160 10.61 -5.22 -0.40
C ARG A 160 9.43 -6.04 -0.90
N HIS A 161 8.21 -5.62 -0.56
CA HIS A 161 7.01 -6.23 -1.13
C HIS A 161 7.01 -6.03 -2.65
N ASN A 162 6.75 -7.13 -3.37
CA ASN A 162 6.83 -7.33 -4.83
C ASN A 162 8.10 -8.01 -5.39
N VAL A 163 8.98 -8.56 -4.55
CA VAL A 163 9.91 -9.61 -4.99
C VAL A 163 9.30 -10.96 -4.62
N PRO A 164 8.99 -11.85 -5.58
CA PRO A 164 8.54 -13.19 -5.29
C PRO A 164 9.54 -13.89 -4.37
N GLU A 165 9.07 -14.42 -3.23
CA GLU A 165 9.84 -15.34 -2.41
C GLU A 165 10.08 -16.59 -3.26
N GLY A 166 11.26 -16.68 -3.89
CA GLY A 166 11.56 -17.61 -4.98
C GLY A 166 12.47 -17.05 -6.08
N SER A 167 12.77 -15.75 -6.13
CA SER A 167 13.82 -15.21 -7.01
C SER A 167 15.22 -15.37 -6.41
N ALA A 168 15.60 -16.60 -6.12
CA ALA A 168 16.99 -16.99 -6.33
C ALA A 168 17.13 -17.20 -7.85
N GLU A 169 18.16 -16.61 -8.45
CA GLU A 169 18.49 -16.66 -9.88
C GLU A 169 17.49 -15.98 -10.82
N GLU A 170 17.77 -14.72 -11.16
CA GLU A 170 17.91 -14.26 -12.55
C GLU A 170 18.02 -12.73 -12.48
N ALA A 171 19.14 -12.20 -12.94
CA ALA A 171 19.24 -10.79 -13.29
C ALA A 171 18.19 -10.53 -14.40
N GLY A 172 16.96 -10.26 -13.97
CA GLY A 172 15.78 -10.31 -14.82
C GLY A 172 15.88 -9.29 -15.95
N TYR A 173 15.41 -9.72 -17.12
CA TYR A 173 15.24 -8.98 -18.38
C TYR A 173 15.02 -7.45 -18.27
N LEU A 174 14.34 -6.97 -17.22
CA LEU A 174 14.15 -5.55 -16.93
C LEU A 174 15.47 -4.77 -16.75
N GLU A 175 16.47 -5.36 -16.11
CA GLU A 175 17.79 -4.74 -15.90
C GLU A 175 18.60 -4.75 -17.20
N GLN A 176 18.41 -5.78 -18.05
CA GLN A 176 18.95 -5.83 -19.41
C GLN A 176 18.28 -4.83 -20.35
N CYS A 177 16.98 -4.54 -20.19
CA CYS A 177 16.31 -3.47 -20.93
C CYS A 177 16.82 -2.08 -20.53
N GLN A 178 17.13 -1.87 -19.25
CA GLN A 178 17.72 -0.61 -18.76
C GLN A 178 19.18 -0.44 -19.19
N GLN A 179 19.94 -1.53 -19.29
CA GLN A 179 21.33 -1.50 -19.77
C GLN A 179 21.43 -1.50 -21.31
N GLY A 180 20.45 -2.08 -22.01
CA GLY A 180 20.42 -2.18 -23.47
C GLY A 180 19.97 -0.90 -24.19
N TYR A 181 19.20 -0.05 -23.53
CA TYR A 181 18.97 1.33 -23.98
C TYR A 181 19.95 2.23 -23.26
N GLY A 182 21.11 2.46 -23.88
CA GLY A 182 22.07 3.49 -23.50
C GLY A 182 21.44 4.88 -23.52
N PHE A 183 20.68 5.21 -22.48
CA PHE A 183 20.11 6.53 -22.25
C PHE A 183 21.22 7.41 -21.67
N ASN A 184 22.06 7.90 -22.58
CA ASN A 184 22.91 9.05 -22.32
C ASN A 184 21.97 10.24 -22.04
N PHE A 185 21.86 10.62 -20.76
CA PHE A 185 21.06 11.76 -20.29
C PHE A 185 21.77 13.08 -20.66
N GLY A 186 21.99 13.32 -21.96
CA GLY A 186 22.78 14.44 -22.46
C GLY A 186 22.20 15.01 -23.74
N ASN A 187 21.50 16.14 -23.60
CA ASN A 187 21.12 17.11 -24.63
C ASN A 187 20.21 16.63 -25.79
N CYS A 188 18.92 16.95 -25.67
CA CYS A 188 18.16 17.39 -26.83
C CYS A 188 17.23 18.54 -26.42
N THR A 189 17.73 19.77 -26.53
CA THR A 189 16.93 20.99 -26.59
C THR A 189 16.28 21.07 -27.97
N VAL A 190 14.95 21.09 -28.01
CA VAL A 190 14.19 21.39 -29.23
C VAL A 190 14.30 22.89 -29.49
N MET A 191 14.94 23.26 -30.60
CA MET A 191 14.75 24.53 -31.31
C MET A 191 13.62 24.38 -32.32
#